data_AF-A0A972TS91-F1
#
_entry.id   AF-A0A972TS91-F1
#
_cell.length_a   1.000
_cell.length_b   1.000
_cell.length_c   1.000
_cell.angle_alpha   90.00
_cell.angle_beta   90.00
_cell.angle_gamma   90.00
#
_symmetry.space_group_name_H-M   'P 1'
#
loop_
_entity.id
_entity.type
_entity.pdbx_description
1 polymer ?
#
loop_
_entity_poly.entity_id
_entity_poly.type
_entity_poly.pdbx_seq_one_letter_code
_entity_poly.pdbx_strand_id
1 'polypeptide(L)' 'MQKKSDKLNLHQKLEIIIEEMIEEELSLKDVLKEFEKIYIETAAKKYNGRMIKMAQALGIHRNTLRNRVKTLKINGKI' A
#
# COMPACT_ATOMS: atom_id res chain seq x y z
N MET A 1 17.98 29.45 17.47
CA MET A 1 16.75 28.61 17.48
C MET A 1 16.80 27.69 16.27
N GLN A 2 17.25 26.44 16.44
CA GLN A 2 17.24 25.46 15.35
C GLN A 2 15.80 24.95 15.20
N LYS A 3 15.12 25.30 14.11
CA LYS A 3 13.85 24.66 13.72
C LYS A 3 14.16 23.20 13.42
N LYS A 4 13.88 22.30 14.37
CA LYS A 4 13.74 20.87 14.06
C LYS A 4 12.67 20.78 12.98
N SER A 5 13.04 20.26 11.81
CA SER A 5 12.06 19.85 10.81
C SER A 5 11.25 18.73 11.46
N ASP A 6 10.06 19.05 11.95
CA ASP A 6 9.11 18.08 12.50
C ASP A 6 8.60 17.22 11.35
N LYS A 7 9.40 16.22 10.99
CA LYS A 7 9.03 15.22 9.98
C LYS A 7 7.86 14.44 10.53
N LEU A 8 6.70 14.53 9.86
CA LEU A 8 5.51 13.75 10.19
C LEU A 8 5.87 12.27 10.32
N ASN A 9 5.40 11.65 11.39
CA ASN A 9 5.50 10.21 11.57
C ASN A 9 4.52 9.49 10.60
N LEU A 10 4.60 8.16 10.52
CA LEU A 10 3.76 7.40 9.60
C LEU A 10 2.26 7.55 9.89
N HIS A 11 1.88 7.59 11.16
CA HIS A 11 0.49 7.74 11.57
C HIS A 11 -0.08 9.08 11.10
N GLN A 12 0.64 10.18 11.37
CA GLN A 12 0.25 11.52 10.95
C GLN A 12 0.13 11.64 9.41
N LYS A 13 1.01 10.96 8.66
CA LYS A 13 0.90 10.93 7.21
C LYS A 13 -0.34 10.18 6.74
N LEU A 14 -0.70 9.10 7.44
CA LEU A 14 -1.89 8.33 7.11
C LEU A 14 -3.16 9.10 7.46
N GLU A 15 -3.18 9.83 8.58
CA GLU A 15 -4.30 10.71 8.97
C GLU A 15 -4.63 11.71 7.86
N ILE A 16 -3.62 12.43 7.34
CA ILE A 16 -3.81 13.40 6.25
C ILE A 16 -4.43 12.73 5.00
N ILE A 17 -3.93 11.55 4.62
CA ILE A 17 -4.46 10.83 3.45
C ILE A 17 -5.90 10.36 3.70
N ILE A 18 -6.22 9.91 4.92
CA ILE A 18 -7.56 9.44 5.26
C ILE A 18 -8.55 10.61 5.31
N GLU A 19 -8.14 11.78 5.78
CA GLU A 19 -8.96 13.00 5.71
C GLU A 19 -9.34 13.33 4.26
N GLU A 20 -8.37 13.34 3.34
CA GLU A 20 -8.63 13.54 1.90
C GLU A 20 -9.61 12.49 1.34
N MET A 21 -9.45 11.21 1.70
CA MET A 21 -10.34 10.13 1.24
C MET A 21 -11.77 10.25 1.78
N ILE A 22 -11.95 10.81 2.98
CA ILE A 22 -13.28 11.08 3.55
C ILE A 22 -13.92 12.30 2.86
N GLU A 23 -13.15 13.33 2.54
CA GLU A 23 -13.63 14.48 1.76
C GLU A 23 -14.09 14.09 0.36
N GLU A 24 -13.44 13.09 -0.25
CA GLU A 24 -13.85 12.49 -1.53
C GLU A 24 -15.02 11.48 -1.41
N GLU A 25 -15.61 11.33 -0.21
CA GLU A 25 -16.72 10.40 0.08
C GLU A 25 -16.41 8.93 -0.30
N LEU A 26 -15.15 8.53 -0.25
CA LEU A 26 -14.76 7.17 -0.57
C LEU A 26 -15.27 6.18 0.48
N SER A 27 -15.89 5.10 0.02
CA SER A 27 -16.30 4.04 0.93
C SER A 27 -15.07 3.35 1.54
N LEU A 28 -15.20 2.83 2.76
CA LEU A 28 -14.13 2.05 3.40
C LEU A 28 -13.62 0.91 2.49
N LYS A 29 -14.50 0.33 1.67
CA LYS A 29 -14.15 -0.71 0.71
C LYS A 29 -13.23 -0.19 -0.40
N ASP A 30 -13.47 1.03 -0.88
CA ASP A 30 -12.63 1.65 -1.91
C ASP A 30 -11.28 2.05 -1.35
N VAL A 31 -11.27 2.65 -0.15
CA VAL A 31 -10.05 3.00 0.58
C VAL A 31 -9.14 1.78 0.79
N LEU A 32 -9.69 0.69 1.34
CA LEU A 32 -8.92 -0.53 1.59
C LEU A 32 -8.40 -1.15 0.30
N LYS A 33 -9.20 -1.12 -0.78
CA LYS A 33 -8.80 -1.63 -2.08
C LYS A 33 -7.66 -0.81 -2.69
N GLU A 34 -7.73 0.51 -2.60
CA GLU A 34 -6.70 1.40 -3.14
C GLU A 34 -5.41 1.31 -2.32
N PHE A 35 -5.52 1.32 -0.98
CA PHE A 35 -4.38 1.09 -0.10
C PHE A 35 -3.69 -0.24 -0.40
N GLU A 36 -4.45 -1.33 -0.51
CA GLU A 36 -3.89 -2.65 -0.79
C GLU A 36 -3.16 -2.69 -2.13
N LYS A 37 -3.75 -2.07 -3.16
CA LYS A 37 -3.16 -1.98 -4.49
C LYS A 37 -1.83 -1.24 -4.46
N ILE A 38 -1.80 -0.03 -3.90
CA ILE A 38 -0.58 0.79 -3.78
C ILE A 38 0.49 0.05 -2.96
N TYR A 39 0.10 -0.62 -1.88
CA TYR A 39 1.01 -1.35 -1.02
C TYR A 39 1.69 -2.52 -1.77
N ILE A 40 0.91 -3.32 -2.51
CA ILE A 40 1.44 -4.44 -3.29
C ILE A 40 2.30 -3.95 -4.46
N GLU A 41 1.88 -2.89 -5.18
CA GLU A 41 2.68 -2.29 -6.25
C GLU A 41 4.03 -1.76 -5.75
N THR A 42 4.02 -1.11 -4.58
CA THR A 42 5.24 -0.59 -3.94
C THR A 42 6.15 -1.74 -3.51
N ALA A 43 5.59 -2.83 -2.98
CA ALA A 43 6.36 -4.04 -2.69
C ALA A 43 6.93 -4.69 -3.95
N ALA A 44 6.18 -4.73 -5.04
CA ALA A 44 6.65 -5.26 -6.32
C ALA A 44 7.87 -4.48 -6.82
N LYS A 45 7.82 -3.14 -6.77
CA LYS A 45 8.96 -2.28 -7.10
C LYS A 45 10.17 -2.55 -6.20
N LYS A 46 9.97 -2.66 -4.88
CA LYS A 46 11.05 -2.93 -3.92
C LYS A 46 11.70 -4.30 -4.09
N TYR A 47 10.92 -5.32 -4.42
CA TYR A 47 11.39 -6.71 -4.52
C TYR A 47 11.62 -7.20 -5.95
N ASN A 48 11.54 -6.32 -6.95
CA ASN A 48 11.67 -6.59 -8.39
C ASN A 48 10.70 -7.67 -8.89
N GLY A 49 9.44 -7.62 -8.44
CA GLY A 49 8.41 -8.58 -8.82
C GLY A 49 8.64 -10.01 -8.30
N ARG A 50 9.57 -10.24 -7.37
CA ARG A 50 9.82 -11.59 -6.86
C ARG A 50 8.72 -12.02 -5.89
N MET A 51 7.68 -12.66 -6.41
CA MET A 51 6.46 -13.07 -5.68
C MET A 51 6.72 -13.76 -4.33
N ILE A 52 7.68 -14.69 -4.25
CA ILE A 52 8.01 -15.37 -2.99
C ILE A 52 8.57 -14.39 -1.96
N LYS A 53 9.49 -13.49 -2.37
CA LYS A 53 10.07 -12.49 -1.48
C LYS A 53 9.06 -11.44 -1.04
N MET A 54 8.18 -11.05 -1.96
CA MET A 54 7.05 -10.17 -1.65
C MET A 54 6.14 -10.83 -0.62
N ALA A 55 5.69 -12.07 -0.86
CA ALA A 55 4.80 -12.80 0.04
C ALA A 55 5.40 -12.94 1.46
N GLN A 56 6.68 -13.29 1.55
CA GLN A 56 7.42 -13.33 2.82
C GLN A 56 7.47 -11.96 3.51
N ALA A 57 7.80 -10.89 2.79
CA ALA A 57 7.87 -9.54 3.35
C ALA A 57 6.51 -8.98 3.75
N LEU A 58 5.45 -9.37 3.05
CA LEU A 58 4.07 -8.97 3.32
C LEU A 58 3.43 -9.82 4.42
N GLY A 59 4.09 -10.90 4.86
CA GLY A 59 3.57 -11.80 5.89
C GLY A 59 2.36 -12.64 5.43
N ILE A 60 2.24 -12.89 4.13
CA ILE A 60 1.11 -13.65 3.55
C ILE A 60 1.59 -14.81 2.69
N HIS A 61 0.74 -15.82 2.53
CA HIS A 61 1.06 -16.93 1.63
C HIS A 61 1.11 -16.46 0.16
N ARG A 62 2.03 -17.03 -0.64
CA ARG A 62 2.23 -16.64 -2.05
C ARG A 62 0.96 -16.75 -2.91
N ASN A 63 0.11 -17.75 -2.63
CA ASN A 63 -1.14 -17.93 -3.36
C ASN A 63 -2.13 -16.81 -3.05
N THR A 64 -2.16 -16.35 -1.79
CA THR A 64 -2.96 -15.21 -1.36
C THR A 64 -2.49 -13.95 -2.08
N LEU A 65 -1.18 -13.71 -2.12
CA LEU A 65 -0.62 -12.58 -2.87
C LEU A 65 -0.96 -12.67 -4.36
N ARG A 66 -0.80 -13.84 -4.98
CA ARG A 66 -1.13 -14.06 -6.39
C ARG A 66 -2.61 -13.76 -6.69
N ASN A 67 -3.51 -14.21 -5.82
CA ASN A 67 -4.94 -13.94 -5.96
C ASN A 67 -5.25 -12.45 -5.81
N ARG A 68 -4.64 -11.77 -4.83
CA ARG A 68 -4.78 -10.32 -4.61
C ARG A 68 -4.29 -9.53 -5.82
N VAL A 69 -3.11 -9.85 -6.36
CA VAL A 69 -2.57 -9.24 -7.59
C VAL A 69 -3.54 -9.36 -8.77
N LYS A 70 -4.13 -10.56 -8.97
CA LYS A 70 -5.11 -10.80 -10.03
C LYS A 70 -6.41 -10.01 -9.80
N THR A 71 -6.96 -10.05 -8.59
CA THR A 71 -8.22 -9.38 -8.25
C THR A 71 -8.12 -7.87 -8.34
N LEU A 72 -6.99 -7.30 -7.90
CA LEU A 72 -6.72 -5.86 -7.94
C LEU A 72 -6.26 -5.37 -9.33
N LYS A 73 -6.15 -6.27 -10.31
CA LYS A 73 -5.70 -5.97 -11.69
C LYS A 73 -4.39 -5.18 -11.70
N ILE A 74 -3.43 -5.61 -10.88
CA ILE A 74 -2.15 -4.92 -10.78
C ILE A 74 -1.33 -5.22 -12.04
N ASN A 75 -1.00 -4.18 -12.79
CA ASN A 75 -0.27 -4.27 -14.05
C ASN A 75 1.17 -3.78 -13.82
N GLY A 76 2.16 -4.66 -13.97
CA GLY A 76 3.57 -4.33 -13.76
C GLY A 76 4.47 -5.57 -13.71
N LYS A 77 5.79 -5.39 -13.56
CA LYS A 77 6.73 -6.52 -13.31
C LYS A 77 6.43 -7.14 -11.94
N ILE A 78 5.62 -8.20 -11.93
CA ILE A 78 5.27 -9.07 -10.79
C ILE A 78 5.42 -10.53 -11.21
#